data_AF-A0A388KI81-F1
#
_entry.id   AF-A0A388KI81-F1
#
_cell.length_a   1.000
_cell.length_b   1.000
_cell.length_c   1.000
_cell.angle_alpha   90.00
_cell.angle_beta   90.00
_cell.angle_gamma   90.00
#
_symmetry.space_group_name_H-M   'P 1'
#
loop_
_entity.id
_entity.type
_entity.pdbx_description
1 polymer ?
#
loop_
_entity_poly.entity_id
_entity_poly.type
_entity_poly.pdbx_seq_one_letter_code
_entity_poly.pdbx_strand_id
1 'polypeptide(L)'
;MAAAAVTGVAAAAASAAIGTRFPALSSSGDGGDLAGKGVGMSMMSPSTARSQLCLDCAPSADDLHLTKRWVEKSAISTLAAAHPPAARRRTWRRASFSAPSGVSSSSSSPASSRSSSSSIPSSSSITSSSPRRFKNVARAAEQSPSAGLSVSPPSLIEPDGGELVDLIVPASERAGKLLEAQSLPQIKLSKIDLEWVHVLSEGWASPLRGFMREEEYLSALHFNCLRLPDGSVASMSVPIVLAIDDRAKDAIADSSAVSLVHPSSDEPVAILRNPQVYKHNKEERIARTWGCTAPGLPYVEDAITSAGNWLIGGELEVLDRITYGDGLDEYRLSPAELRAEFARKGADAVFAFQLRNPVHNGHALLMTDTRRRLLEEGYKNPVLLLHPLGGYTKSDDVPLPTRMAQHAKVLEEGVLDAESTVLAIFPSPMLYAGPTEVQWHAKGRINAGADHYIVGRDPAGMGHPTADRDLYDPDHGKRVLAMAPGLEKLRILPFRVAAYDKSKGAMNFFDPSRASDFVFISGTKMRAFARTGESPPDGFMCPGGWQVLVKYYRELASQEEQPNNREVAAAVRP
;
A
#
# COMPACT_ATOMS: atom_id res chain seq x y z
N MET A 1 51.73 -6.27 -13.17
CA MET A 1 53.13 -6.46 -12.75
C MET A 1 53.47 -5.24 -11.90
N ALA A 2 53.50 -5.35 -10.57
CA ALA A 2 54.64 -5.81 -9.76
C ALA A 2 55.83 -4.82 -9.82
N ALA A 3 56.44 -4.36 -8.71
CA ALA A 3 56.09 -4.42 -7.29
C ALA A 3 56.89 -3.32 -6.54
N ALA A 4 56.45 -2.87 -5.37
CA ALA A 4 57.23 -1.98 -4.50
C ALA A 4 57.16 -2.48 -3.05
N ALA A 5 58.29 -2.46 -2.35
CA ALA A 5 58.54 -3.32 -1.19
C ALA A 5 58.13 -2.71 0.15
N VAL A 6 57.82 -3.61 1.09
CA VAL A 6 57.58 -3.32 2.51
C VAL A 6 58.91 -3.29 3.26
N THR A 7 59.14 -2.23 4.05
CA THR A 7 60.04 -2.24 5.20
C THR A 7 59.34 -1.56 6.37
N GLY A 8 59.26 -2.26 7.51
CA GLY A 8 58.72 -1.69 8.76
C GLY A 8 59.83 -1.34 9.74
N VAL A 9 59.44 -0.68 10.85
CA VAL A 9 59.79 -1.00 12.24
C VAL A 9 59.10 0.03 13.15
N ALA A 10 58.70 -0.41 14.35
CA ALA A 10 57.93 0.39 15.30
C ALA A 10 58.80 1.30 16.19
N ALA A 11 58.19 2.36 16.72
CA ALA A 11 58.59 2.98 18.00
C ALA A 11 57.38 3.68 18.64
N ALA A 12 57.27 3.59 19.97
CA ALA A 12 56.21 4.22 20.74
C ALA A 12 56.62 5.63 21.21
N ALA A 13 55.62 6.47 21.54
CA ALA A 13 55.81 7.66 22.37
C ALA A 13 54.63 7.77 23.33
N ALA A 14 54.92 8.03 24.62
CA ALA A 14 53.92 8.09 25.67
C ALA A 14 54.00 9.42 26.44
N SER A 15 52.85 9.81 26.99
CA SER A 15 52.67 10.62 28.19
C SER A 15 53.15 12.08 28.22
N ALA A 16 52.18 12.97 28.44
CA ALA A 16 52.34 14.09 29.37
C ALA A 16 50.99 14.32 30.07
N ALA A 17 50.99 14.32 31.41
CA ALA A 17 49.81 14.54 32.24
C ALA A 17 50.00 15.79 33.10
N ILE A 18 48.90 16.51 33.36
CA ILE A 18 48.80 17.47 34.47
C ILE A 18 47.50 17.13 35.20
N GLY A 19 47.57 16.99 36.53
CA GLY A 19 46.42 16.68 37.37
C GLY A 19 46.36 17.58 38.60
N THR A 20 45.21 17.56 39.27
CA THR A 20 44.99 18.17 40.58
C THR A 20 44.30 17.17 41.51
N ARG A 21 44.59 17.27 42.81
CA ARG A 21 44.35 16.22 43.83
C ARG A 21 43.03 16.42 44.60
N PHE A 22 42.36 15.30 44.92
CA PHE A 22 41.94 14.78 46.26
C PHE A 22 41.71 15.74 47.45
N PRO A 23 40.86 15.40 48.46
CA PRO A 23 40.69 14.04 49.00
C PRO A 23 39.26 13.52 49.27
N ALA A 24 39.20 12.21 49.54
CA ALA A 24 38.01 11.46 49.97
C ALA A 24 37.95 11.32 51.51
N LEU A 25 36.82 10.79 52.00
CA LEU A 25 36.69 10.24 53.35
C LEU A 25 36.20 8.79 53.29
N SER A 26 36.72 7.98 54.21
CA SER A 26 36.46 6.56 54.47
C SER A 26 35.09 6.37 55.18
N SER A 27 34.55 5.17 55.45
CA SER A 27 35.21 3.91 55.86
C SER A 27 34.34 2.65 55.77
N SER A 28 35.02 1.49 55.75
CA SER A 28 34.66 0.13 56.22
C SER A 28 33.42 -0.07 57.12
N GLY A 29 32.79 -1.24 57.18
CA GLY A 29 33.11 -2.56 56.58
C GLY A 29 32.49 -3.73 57.39
N ASP A 30 32.54 -4.96 56.85
CA ASP A 30 32.14 -6.27 57.42
C ASP A 30 30.69 -6.42 57.95
N GLY A 31 30.04 -7.59 57.97
CA GLY A 31 30.42 -8.95 57.54
C GLY A 31 29.78 -10.01 58.44
N GLY A 32 29.33 -11.16 57.90
CA GLY A 32 29.00 -12.36 58.72
C GLY A 32 27.53 -12.79 58.85
N ASP A 33 27.03 -13.50 57.85
CA ASP A 33 26.51 -14.89 57.94
C ASP A 33 25.96 -15.44 59.30
N LEU A 34 24.69 -15.89 59.34
CA LEU A 34 24.29 -17.32 59.50
C LEU A 34 22.80 -17.58 59.83
N ALA A 35 22.19 -18.45 59.00
CA ALA A 35 21.18 -19.49 59.26
C ALA A 35 20.16 -19.41 60.44
N GLY A 36 18.87 -19.67 60.13
CA GLY A 36 18.02 -20.43 61.08
C GLY A 36 16.49 -20.38 60.96
N LYS A 37 15.90 -21.36 60.26
CA LYS A 37 14.58 -22.01 60.50
C LYS A 37 13.28 -21.16 60.52
N GLY A 38 12.27 -21.67 59.78
CA GLY A 38 11.00 -22.06 60.44
C GLY A 38 9.67 -21.58 59.85
N VAL A 39 9.07 -22.43 59.00
CA VAL A 39 7.63 -22.80 58.92
C VAL A 39 6.55 -21.73 59.20
N GLY A 40 5.62 -21.52 58.24
CA GLY A 40 4.35 -20.86 58.54
C GLY A 40 3.46 -20.48 57.33
N MET A 41 2.93 -21.46 56.59
CA MET A 41 1.82 -21.18 55.66
C MET A 41 0.53 -20.89 56.45
N SER A 42 -0.16 -19.81 56.12
CA SER A 42 -1.58 -19.63 56.46
C SER A 42 -2.33 -18.97 55.31
N MET A 43 -3.44 -19.56 54.88
CA MET A 43 -4.37 -18.93 53.95
C MET A 43 -5.27 -17.96 54.71
N MET A 44 -5.64 -16.82 54.11
CA MET A 44 -6.97 -16.24 54.30
C MET A 44 -7.32 -15.26 53.17
N SER A 45 -8.62 -15.20 52.86
CA SER A 45 -9.20 -14.52 51.69
C SER A 45 -9.31 -13.00 51.87
N PRO A 46 -9.28 -12.20 50.78
CA PRO A 46 -9.67 -10.79 50.84
C PRO A 46 -11.19 -10.63 50.60
N SER A 47 -11.89 -10.04 51.57
CA SER A 47 -13.27 -9.59 51.41
C SER A 47 -13.34 -8.09 51.05
N THR A 48 -14.18 -7.82 50.06
CA THR A 48 -14.98 -6.60 49.81
C THR A 48 -14.70 -5.36 50.68
N ALA A 49 -14.18 -4.29 50.08
CA ALA A 49 -14.29 -2.93 50.60
C ALA A 49 -15.22 -2.10 49.69
N ARG A 50 -16.33 -1.60 50.25
CA ARG A 50 -17.28 -0.72 49.55
C ARG A 50 -16.88 0.75 49.77
N SER A 51 -17.13 1.57 48.76
CA SER A 51 -17.02 3.02 48.82
C SER A 51 -18.06 3.64 49.77
N GLN A 52 -17.73 4.78 50.36
CA GLN A 52 -18.68 5.62 51.10
C GLN A 52 -18.46 7.10 50.74
N LEU A 53 -19.57 7.82 50.58
CA LEU A 53 -19.61 9.18 50.03
C LEU A 53 -19.32 10.27 51.07
N CYS A 54 -18.97 11.46 50.59
CA CYS A 54 -19.50 12.71 51.12
C CYS A 54 -19.97 13.62 49.98
N LEU A 55 -21.16 14.21 50.15
CA LEU A 55 -21.60 15.44 49.48
C LEU A 55 -20.96 16.66 50.23
N ASP A 56 -21.09 17.94 49.87
CA ASP A 56 -22.18 18.64 49.18
C ASP A 56 -21.77 20.08 48.74
N CYS A 57 -22.64 20.75 47.98
CA CYS A 57 -22.77 22.23 47.79
C CYS A 57 -21.70 23.07 47.05
N ALA A 58 -22.19 23.93 46.14
CA ALA A 58 -21.55 25.14 45.61
C ALA A 58 -22.13 26.41 46.28
N PRO A 59 -21.47 27.59 46.23
CA PRO A 59 -21.98 28.67 45.36
C PRO A 59 -21.00 29.79 44.88
N SER A 60 -21.45 30.51 43.83
CA SER A 60 -21.25 31.95 43.51
C SER A 60 -19.86 32.53 43.16
N ALA A 61 -19.89 33.76 42.61
CA ALA A 61 -18.84 34.44 41.84
C ALA A 61 -18.37 35.78 42.47
N ASP A 62 -17.68 36.59 41.64
CA ASP A 62 -16.93 37.84 41.92
C ASP A 62 -15.52 37.59 42.52
N ASP A 63 -14.42 38.21 42.06
CA ASP A 63 -14.27 39.59 41.56
C ASP A 63 -13.32 39.74 40.33
N LEU A 64 -13.13 40.98 39.84
CA LEU A 64 -12.61 41.39 38.53
C LEU A 64 -11.07 41.40 38.32
N HIS A 65 -10.73 41.61 37.03
CA HIS A 65 -9.49 42.20 36.47
C HIS A 65 -8.22 41.34 36.33
N LEU A 66 -7.93 40.90 35.09
CA LEU A 66 -6.86 41.48 34.24
C LEU A 66 -6.84 40.87 32.81
N THR A 67 -6.03 41.46 31.92
CA THR A 67 -5.67 41.01 30.55
C THR A 67 -6.76 40.92 29.45
N LYS A 68 -7.29 42.08 29.02
CA LYS A 68 -7.60 42.35 27.61
C LYS A 68 -6.43 43.08 26.93
N ARG A 69 -5.81 42.51 25.89
CA ARG A 69 -5.13 43.20 24.76
C ARG A 69 -4.58 42.20 23.74
N TRP A 70 -4.42 42.65 22.48
CA TRP A 70 -3.80 41.96 21.33
C TRP A 70 -4.64 40.96 20.52
N VAL A 71 -5.68 41.44 19.82
CA VAL A 71 -5.92 41.10 18.39
C VAL A 71 -6.44 42.37 17.69
N GLU A 72 -5.61 43.00 16.86
CA GLU A 72 -5.97 43.78 15.65
C GLU A 72 -4.76 44.60 15.14
N LYS A 73 -4.24 44.29 13.94
CA LYS A 73 -3.95 45.24 12.83
C LYS A 73 -3.07 44.63 11.73
N SER A 74 -3.64 44.52 10.54
CA SER A 74 -3.09 44.58 9.16
C SER A 74 -4.03 43.77 8.26
N ALA A 75 -4.52 44.21 7.10
CA ALA A 75 -4.41 45.48 6.35
C ALA A 75 -5.79 45.71 5.61
N ILE A 76 -6.06 46.69 4.74
CA ILE A 76 -5.25 47.74 4.07
C ILE A 76 -6.16 48.99 3.84
N SER A 77 -5.77 49.97 3.01
CA SER A 77 -6.59 51.18 2.69
C SER A 77 -7.11 51.22 1.24
N THR A 78 -8.15 52.02 1.01
CA THR A 78 -9.07 52.09 -0.15
C THR A 78 -8.67 53.12 -1.22
N LEU A 79 -9.14 52.94 -2.47
CA LEU A 79 -9.68 53.95 -3.44
C LEU A 79 -10.31 53.16 -4.63
N ALA A 80 -11.64 53.13 -4.87
CA ALA A 80 -12.53 54.16 -5.47
C ALA A 80 -12.22 54.47 -6.96
N ALA A 81 -13.16 54.53 -7.93
CA ALA A 81 -14.62 54.32 -7.95
C ALA A 81 -15.15 54.13 -9.41
N ALA A 82 -16.37 53.59 -9.61
CA ALA A 82 -17.39 53.96 -10.64
C ALA A 82 -18.37 52.81 -11.03
N HIS A 83 -19.65 53.16 -11.16
CA HIS A 83 -20.80 52.41 -11.74
C HIS A 83 -21.44 53.35 -12.82
N PRO A 84 -22.46 52.98 -13.66
CA PRO A 84 -23.51 51.96 -13.51
C PRO A 84 -23.84 51.18 -14.83
N PRO A 85 -25.08 50.78 -15.22
CA PRO A 85 -25.53 49.38 -15.05
C PRO A 85 -26.25 48.73 -16.26
N ALA A 86 -26.50 47.41 -16.20
CA ALA A 86 -27.70 46.77 -16.80
C ALA A 86 -27.97 45.38 -16.18
N ALA A 87 -29.24 45.02 -16.00
CA ALA A 87 -29.66 43.77 -15.36
C ALA A 87 -30.46 42.86 -16.30
N ARG A 88 -30.37 41.54 -16.10
CA ARG A 88 -31.41 40.57 -16.50
C ARG A 88 -31.32 39.27 -15.70
N ARG A 89 -32.24 39.06 -14.76
CA ARG A 89 -32.49 37.75 -14.13
C ARG A 89 -33.48 36.95 -14.98
N ARG A 90 -33.25 35.64 -15.14
CA ARG A 90 -34.24 34.69 -15.66
C ARG A 90 -34.62 33.69 -14.57
N THR A 91 -35.90 33.40 -14.48
CA THR A 91 -36.51 32.50 -13.49
C THR A 91 -36.52 31.06 -13.98
N TRP A 92 -36.28 30.11 -13.07
CA TRP A 92 -36.50 28.68 -13.33
C TRP A 92 -37.95 28.31 -13.04
N ARG A 93 -38.62 27.65 -14.00
CA ARG A 93 -39.94 27.02 -13.78
C ARG A 93 -39.75 25.53 -13.51
N ARG A 94 -40.43 25.05 -12.48
CA ARG A 94 -40.54 23.63 -12.11
C ARG A 94 -41.64 22.99 -12.97
N ALA A 95 -41.36 21.88 -13.63
CA ALA A 95 -42.37 21.10 -14.37
C ALA A 95 -42.63 19.79 -13.64
N SER A 96 -43.89 19.56 -13.26
CA SER A 96 -44.40 18.32 -12.70
C SER A 96 -45.16 17.57 -13.80
N PHE A 97 -44.86 16.28 -13.99
CA PHE A 97 -45.62 15.42 -14.90
C PHE A 97 -46.41 14.35 -14.14
N SER A 98 -47.63 14.11 -14.60
CA SER A 98 -48.64 13.26 -13.97
C SER A 98 -48.63 11.86 -14.57
N ALA A 99 -48.95 10.85 -13.77
CA ALA A 99 -49.24 9.50 -14.24
C ALA A 99 -50.70 9.37 -14.74
N PRO A 100 -50.99 8.46 -15.69
CA PRO A 100 -52.33 7.93 -15.92
C PRO A 100 -52.50 6.53 -15.29
N SER A 101 -53.73 6.17 -14.95
CA SER A 101 -54.10 4.89 -14.32
C SER A 101 -55.35 4.28 -14.95
N GLY A 102 -55.45 2.93 -14.90
CA GLY A 102 -56.62 2.14 -15.33
C GLY A 102 -56.49 1.48 -16.72
N VAL A 103 -57.09 0.32 -17.02
CA VAL A 103 -57.99 -0.59 -16.25
C VAL A 103 -57.78 -2.06 -16.72
N SER A 104 -58.16 -3.03 -15.87
CA SER A 104 -58.19 -4.52 -16.00
C SER A 104 -58.65 -5.11 -17.37
N SER A 105 -58.34 -6.37 -17.76
CA SER A 105 -58.79 -7.61 -17.08
C SER A 105 -58.23 -8.97 -17.62
N SER A 106 -58.18 -9.96 -16.72
CA SER A 106 -58.28 -11.44 -16.86
C SER A 106 -58.01 -12.19 -18.20
N SER A 107 -57.17 -13.25 -18.17
CA SER A 107 -57.62 -14.67 -17.97
C SER A 107 -56.58 -15.77 -18.37
N SER A 108 -56.57 -16.86 -17.57
CA SER A 108 -56.21 -18.28 -17.84
C SER A 108 -55.21 -18.76 -18.92
N SER A 109 -54.28 -19.61 -18.49
CA SER A 109 -53.48 -20.63 -19.21
C SER A 109 -54.32 -21.85 -19.69
N PRO A 110 -53.76 -22.99 -20.22
CA PRO A 110 -52.41 -23.29 -20.75
C PRO A 110 -52.36 -24.16 -22.06
N ALA A 111 -51.13 -24.54 -22.46
CA ALA A 111 -50.72 -25.88 -22.95
C ALA A 111 -50.59 -26.22 -24.47
N SER A 112 -49.72 -27.23 -24.69
CA SER A 112 -49.44 -28.02 -25.91
C SER A 112 -48.53 -27.41 -27.00
N SER A 113 -47.77 -28.16 -27.82
CA SER A 113 -47.05 -29.45 -27.62
C SER A 113 -46.19 -29.78 -28.86
N ARG A 114 -45.16 -30.64 -28.73
CA ARG A 114 -44.48 -31.45 -29.79
C ARG A 114 -43.67 -30.65 -30.84
N SER A 115 -42.36 -30.92 -31.00
CA SER A 115 -41.72 -32.01 -31.79
C SER A 115 -41.91 -31.83 -33.32
N SER A 116 -40.97 -32.14 -34.22
CA SER A 116 -39.76 -32.99 -34.14
C SER A 116 -38.97 -32.87 -35.47
N SER A 117 -37.68 -33.32 -35.50
CA SER A 117 -36.96 -33.92 -36.66
C SER A 117 -36.79 -33.11 -37.98
N SER A 118 -35.73 -33.22 -38.79
CA SER A 118 -34.44 -33.96 -38.75
C SER A 118 -33.59 -33.64 -40.01
N SER A 119 -32.42 -34.29 -40.13
CA SER A 119 -31.77 -34.71 -41.41
C SER A 119 -30.80 -33.76 -42.14
N ILE A 120 -29.53 -33.88 -41.73
CA ILE A 120 -28.31 -34.11 -42.56
C ILE A 120 -28.66 -35.00 -43.80
N PRO A 121 -28.10 -34.82 -45.03
CA PRO A 121 -26.71 -35.24 -45.28
C PRO A 121 -25.86 -34.65 -46.44
N SER A 122 -24.55 -34.93 -46.33
CA SER A 122 -23.59 -35.29 -47.42
C SER A 122 -23.22 -34.23 -48.48
N SER A 123 -22.04 -34.23 -49.12
CA SER A 123 -20.83 -35.07 -49.01
C SER A 123 -19.66 -34.41 -49.77
N SER A 124 -18.42 -34.89 -49.51
CA SER A 124 -17.30 -35.04 -50.49
C SER A 124 -16.75 -33.82 -51.26
N SER A 125 -15.47 -33.70 -51.64
CA SER A 125 -14.17 -34.25 -51.21
C SER A 125 -13.08 -33.72 -52.19
N ILE A 126 -11.79 -34.06 -51.96
CA ILE A 126 -10.74 -34.20 -53.00
C ILE A 126 -9.93 -32.93 -53.44
N THR A 127 -8.74 -32.83 -52.81
CA THR A 127 -7.38 -32.62 -53.38
C THR A 127 -6.90 -31.30 -54.06
N SER A 128 -5.90 -30.71 -53.39
CA SER A 128 -4.49 -30.54 -53.86
C SER A 128 -4.02 -29.35 -54.72
N SER A 129 -2.70 -29.12 -54.66
CA SER A 129 -1.83 -28.28 -55.53
C SER A 129 -1.86 -26.74 -55.40
N SER A 130 -1.14 -26.26 -54.38
CA SER A 130 0.03 -25.36 -54.45
C SER A 130 0.60 -24.97 -55.86
N PRO A 131 1.43 -23.91 -55.99
CA PRO A 131 1.10 -22.50 -55.78
C PRO A 131 1.53 -21.64 -56.99
N ARG A 132 0.95 -20.45 -57.23
CA ARG A 132 1.58 -19.45 -58.13
C ARG A 132 1.29 -18.00 -57.77
N ARG A 133 2.37 -17.22 -57.82
CA ARG A 133 2.52 -15.83 -57.38
C ARG A 133 2.23 -14.89 -58.55
N PHE A 134 1.23 -14.03 -58.43
CA PHE A 134 1.08 -12.84 -59.28
C PHE A 134 0.72 -11.61 -58.45
N LYS A 135 1.45 -10.51 -58.70
CA LYS A 135 1.07 -9.17 -58.28
C LYS A 135 0.05 -8.63 -59.28
N ASN A 136 -1.03 -8.00 -58.82
CA ASN A 136 -1.28 -6.58 -59.06
C ASN A 136 -2.63 -6.11 -58.49
N VAL A 137 -2.56 -5.00 -57.74
CA VAL A 137 -3.41 -3.81 -57.84
C VAL A 137 -4.79 -3.99 -58.49
N ALA A 138 -5.87 -3.87 -57.70
CA ALA A 138 -6.73 -2.67 -57.74
C ALA A 138 -7.98 -2.78 -56.84
N ARG A 139 -8.46 -1.59 -56.46
CA ARG A 139 -9.88 -1.24 -56.22
C ARG A 139 -10.49 -1.65 -54.87
N ALA A 140 -10.59 -0.65 -54.00
CA ALA A 140 -11.57 -0.64 -52.92
C ALA A 140 -12.99 -0.77 -53.48
N ALA A 141 -13.81 -1.57 -52.81
CA ALA A 141 -15.26 -1.54 -52.91
C ALA A 141 -15.80 -1.42 -51.48
N GLU A 142 -16.45 -0.30 -51.20
CA GLU A 142 -17.06 -0.03 -49.90
C GLU A 142 -18.21 -1.03 -49.69
N GLN A 143 -18.16 -1.79 -48.60
CA GLN A 143 -19.31 -2.52 -48.08
C GLN A 143 -19.66 -1.96 -46.72
N SER A 144 -20.85 -1.39 -46.62
CA SER A 144 -21.40 -0.86 -45.37
C SER A 144 -21.60 -2.00 -44.36
N PRO A 145 -21.01 -1.96 -43.16
CA PRO A 145 -21.33 -2.94 -42.14
C PRO A 145 -22.76 -2.69 -41.64
N SER A 146 -23.61 -3.71 -41.75
CA SER A 146 -24.90 -3.76 -41.06
C SER A 146 -24.72 -3.52 -39.58
N ALA A 147 -25.64 -2.79 -38.95
CA ALA A 147 -25.66 -2.52 -37.51
C ALA A 147 -25.95 -3.79 -36.69
N GLY A 148 -24.94 -4.65 -36.57
CA GLY A 148 -24.84 -5.59 -35.46
C GLY A 148 -24.45 -4.81 -34.21
N LEU A 149 -25.11 -5.11 -33.09
CA LEU A 149 -24.69 -4.63 -31.78
C LEU A 149 -23.27 -5.13 -31.50
N SER A 150 -22.28 -4.25 -31.67
CA SER A 150 -20.92 -4.50 -31.22
C SER A 150 -20.93 -4.54 -29.69
N VAL A 151 -21.01 -5.74 -29.13
CA VAL A 151 -20.61 -5.95 -27.74
C VAL A 151 -19.12 -5.62 -27.71
N SER A 152 -18.78 -4.44 -27.21
CA SER A 152 -17.40 -4.06 -26.95
C SER A 152 -16.73 -5.18 -26.11
N PRO A 153 -15.46 -5.52 -26.36
CA PRO A 153 -14.74 -6.39 -25.43
C PRO A 153 -14.85 -5.80 -24.02
N PRO A 154 -14.92 -6.63 -22.96
CA PRO A 154 -15.01 -6.13 -21.59
C PRO A 154 -13.78 -5.23 -21.33
N SER A 155 -14.03 -3.93 -21.25
CA SER A 155 -12.99 -2.93 -21.10
C SER A 155 -12.55 -2.89 -19.64
N LEU A 156 -11.28 -3.24 -19.39
CA LEU A 156 -10.64 -3.01 -18.09
C LEU A 156 -10.86 -1.55 -17.67
N ILE A 157 -11.01 -1.31 -16.36
CA ILE A 157 -11.23 0.03 -15.80
C ILE A 157 -10.13 1.00 -16.27
N GLU A 158 -10.52 2.21 -16.68
CA GLU A 158 -9.58 3.22 -17.15
C GLU A 158 -8.66 3.71 -16.00
N PRO A 159 -7.37 4.01 -16.28
CA PRO A 159 -6.49 4.69 -15.34
C PRO A 159 -7.04 6.02 -14.84
N ASP A 160 -6.51 6.54 -13.74
CA ASP A 160 -6.81 7.90 -13.30
C ASP A 160 -6.18 8.93 -14.24
N GLY A 161 -7.01 9.84 -14.79
CA GLY A 161 -6.63 10.74 -15.88
C GLY A 161 -6.86 10.18 -17.29
N GLY A 162 -7.37 8.95 -17.41
CA GLY A 162 -7.72 8.31 -18.69
C GLY A 162 -6.59 7.45 -19.30
N GLU A 163 -5.33 7.75 -18.99
CA GLU A 163 -4.17 6.99 -19.47
C GLU A 163 -3.12 6.75 -18.36
N LEU A 164 -2.24 5.76 -18.58
CA LEU A 164 -1.09 5.54 -17.71
C LEU A 164 0.02 6.54 -18.07
N VAL A 165 0.53 7.23 -17.07
CA VAL A 165 1.70 8.11 -17.19
C VAL A 165 2.96 7.28 -16.93
N ASP A 166 3.55 6.74 -17.99
CA ASP A 166 4.89 6.15 -17.97
C ASP A 166 5.94 7.28 -17.95
N LEU A 167 6.92 7.16 -17.06
CA LEU A 167 8.01 8.13 -16.89
C LEU A 167 9.39 7.56 -17.23
N ILE A 168 9.46 6.34 -17.76
CA ILE A 168 10.68 5.76 -18.31
C ILE A 168 10.97 6.40 -19.68
N VAL A 169 12.20 6.87 -19.88
CA VAL A 169 12.59 7.49 -21.16
C VAL A 169 12.62 6.46 -22.29
N PRO A 170 12.29 6.83 -23.54
CA PRO A 170 12.42 5.92 -24.67
C PRO A 170 13.84 5.36 -24.79
N ALA A 171 13.97 4.07 -25.10
CA ALA A 171 15.27 3.39 -25.19
C ALA A 171 16.27 4.06 -26.17
N SER A 172 15.76 4.78 -27.18
CA SER A 172 16.54 5.61 -28.11
C SER A 172 17.17 6.86 -27.48
N GLU A 173 16.60 7.38 -26.40
CA GLU A 173 17.06 8.61 -25.72
C GLU A 173 17.95 8.32 -24.51
N ARG A 174 17.84 7.13 -23.91
CA ARG A 174 18.56 6.67 -22.71
C ARG A 174 20.06 7.03 -22.71
N ALA A 175 20.76 6.82 -23.83
CA ALA A 175 22.20 7.10 -23.90
C ALA A 175 22.51 8.61 -23.79
N GLY A 176 21.68 9.48 -24.38
CA GLY A 176 21.82 10.93 -24.26
C GLY A 176 21.46 11.43 -22.86
N LYS A 177 20.34 10.92 -22.31
CA LYS A 177 19.88 11.25 -20.95
C LYS A 177 20.88 10.80 -19.88
N LEU A 178 21.56 9.66 -20.05
CA LEU A 178 22.61 9.21 -19.13
C LEU A 178 23.83 10.15 -19.13
N LEU A 179 24.29 10.58 -20.31
CA LEU A 179 25.39 11.55 -20.42
C LEU A 179 25.02 12.92 -19.81
N GLU A 180 23.77 13.35 -20.01
CA GLU A 180 23.24 14.55 -19.36
C GLU A 180 23.24 14.40 -17.83
N ALA A 181 22.68 13.31 -17.29
CA ALA A 181 22.59 13.06 -15.85
C ALA A 181 23.96 13.01 -15.16
N GLN A 182 25.01 12.55 -15.85
CA GLN A 182 26.39 12.59 -15.35
C GLN A 182 26.95 14.01 -15.17
N SER A 183 26.37 15.01 -15.84
CA SER A 183 26.80 16.42 -15.76
C SER A 183 25.98 17.27 -14.76
N LEU A 184 24.85 16.76 -14.29
CA LEU A 184 23.95 17.47 -13.36
C LEU A 184 24.41 17.31 -11.90
N PRO A 185 24.03 18.26 -11.01
CA PRO A 185 24.13 18.05 -9.57
C PRO A 185 23.38 16.78 -9.14
N GLN A 186 23.99 16.01 -8.24
CA GLN A 186 23.51 14.68 -7.86
C GLN A 186 22.84 14.69 -6.48
N ILE A 187 21.68 14.03 -6.40
CA ILE A 187 21.00 13.69 -5.15
C ILE A 187 21.05 12.17 -5.01
N LYS A 188 21.62 11.67 -3.91
CA LYS A 188 21.70 10.23 -3.64
C LYS A 188 20.40 9.75 -3.01
N LEU A 189 19.75 8.80 -3.67
CA LEU A 189 18.51 8.17 -3.20
C LEU A 189 18.79 7.24 -2.02
N SER A 190 17.85 7.13 -1.09
CA SER A 190 17.76 5.95 -0.22
C SER A 190 17.13 4.76 -0.96
N LYS A 191 17.04 3.60 -0.31
CA LYS A 191 16.31 2.44 -0.86
C LYS A 191 14.81 2.74 -1.02
N ILE A 192 14.22 3.43 -0.06
CA ILE A 192 12.79 3.82 -0.08
C ILE A 192 12.53 4.84 -1.18
N ASP A 193 13.46 5.78 -1.42
CA ASP A 193 13.31 6.73 -2.53
C ASP A 193 13.39 6.04 -3.90
N LEU A 194 14.26 5.02 -4.06
CA LEU A 194 14.32 4.20 -5.27
C LEU A 194 13.01 3.42 -5.51
N GLU A 195 12.39 2.91 -4.45
CA GLU A 195 11.06 2.28 -4.52
C GLU A 195 9.97 3.28 -4.93
N TRP A 196 10.04 4.55 -4.49
CA TRP A 196 9.14 5.60 -4.99
C TRP A 196 9.44 6.01 -6.44
N VAL A 197 10.71 6.05 -6.87
CA VAL A 197 11.07 6.23 -8.29
C VAL A 197 10.46 5.12 -9.13
N HIS A 198 10.48 3.87 -8.67
CA HIS A 198 9.83 2.74 -9.35
C HIS A 198 8.30 2.88 -9.42
N VAL A 199 7.66 3.24 -8.30
CA VAL A 199 6.20 3.53 -8.26
C VAL A 199 5.81 4.62 -9.27
N LEU A 200 6.61 5.68 -9.36
CA LEU A 200 6.40 6.77 -10.31
C LEU A 200 6.69 6.32 -11.75
N SER A 201 7.77 5.58 -11.99
CA SER A 201 8.24 5.22 -13.34
C SER A 201 7.18 4.47 -14.14
N GLU A 202 6.50 3.52 -13.51
CA GLU A 202 5.53 2.64 -14.16
C GLU A 202 4.08 3.18 -14.14
N GLY A 203 3.85 4.41 -13.65
CA GLY A 203 2.51 5.01 -13.65
C GLY A 203 1.54 4.47 -12.59
N TRP A 204 2.01 3.78 -11.54
CA TRP A 204 1.16 3.39 -10.39
C TRP A 204 0.47 4.62 -9.77
N ALA A 205 1.15 5.76 -9.78
CA ALA A 205 0.68 7.04 -9.25
C ALA A 205 0.04 7.97 -10.32
N SER A 206 -0.32 7.46 -11.51
CA SER A 206 -0.95 8.27 -12.56
C SER A 206 -2.14 9.10 -12.01
N PRO A 207 -2.28 10.39 -12.39
CA PRO A 207 -1.53 11.08 -13.45
C PRO A 207 -0.32 11.91 -12.97
N LEU A 208 0.29 11.62 -11.80
CA LEU A 208 1.51 12.33 -11.37
C LEU A 208 2.66 12.17 -12.39
N ARG A 209 3.40 13.25 -12.63
CA ARG A 209 4.53 13.29 -13.59
C ARG A 209 5.91 13.24 -12.92
N GLY A 210 5.96 12.93 -11.63
CA GLY A 210 7.19 12.88 -10.82
C GLY A 210 6.90 13.03 -9.34
N PHE A 211 7.92 13.38 -8.56
CA PHE A 211 7.73 13.70 -7.13
C PHE A 211 6.88 14.95 -6.97
N MET A 212 5.96 14.92 -6.01
CA MET A 212 4.93 15.96 -5.83
C MET A 212 5.54 17.35 -5.66
N ARG A 213 5.02 18.30 -6.43
CA ARG A 213 5.14 19.74 -6.20
C ARG A 213 4.32 20.15 -4.96
N GLU A 214 4.55 21.36 -4.45
CA GLU A 214 3.93 21.81 -3.20
C GLU A 214 2.38 21.77 -3.24
N GLU A 215 1.77 22.13 -4.37
CA GLU A 215 0.31 22.06 -4.56
C GLU A 215 -0.24 20.62 -4.54
N GLU A 216 0.46 19.68 -5.17
CA GLU A 216 0.10 18.25 -5.20
C GLU A 216 0.26 17.63 -3.81
N TYR A 217 1.36 17.97 -3.12
CA TYR A 217 1.63 17.56 -1.74
C TYR A 217 0.55 18.06 -0.77
N LEU A 218 0.20 19.35 -0.82
CA LEU A 218 -0.86 19.91 0.01
C LEU A 218 -2.22 19.29 -0.34
N SER A 219 -2.51 19.06 -1.61
CA SER A 219 -3.77 18.44 -2.04
C SER A 219 -3.91 17.00 -1.54
N ALA A 220 -2.85 16.19 -1.66
CA ALA A 220 -2.81 14.84 -1.11
C ALA A 220 -2.98 14.84 0.42
N LEU A 221 -2.25 15.73 1.11
CA LEU A 221 -2.21 15.78 2.57
C LEU A 221 -3.50 16.31 3.21
N HIS A 222 -4.20 17.24 2.56
CA HIS A 222 -5.43 17.85 3.08
C HIS A 222 -6.73 17.25 2.53
N PHE A 223 -6.72 16.72 1.31
CA PHE A 223 -7.93 16.26 0.60
C PHE A 223 -7.86 14.81 0.12
N ASN A 224 -6.71 14.14 0.25
CA ASN A 224 -6.45 12.77 -0.20
C ASN A 224 -6.70 12.57 -1.72
N CYS A 225 -6.58 13.65 -2.50
CA CYS A 225 -6.83 13.64 -3.93
C CYS A 225 -6.09 14.76 -4.67
N LEU A 226 -6.01 14.63 -6.00
CA LEU A 226 -5.55 15.66 -6.92
C LEU A 226 -6.71 16.11 -7.80
N ARG A 227 -6.82 17.42 -8.03
CA ARG A 227 -7.77 17.97 -9.02
C ARG A 227 -7.09 18.00 -10.39
N LEU A 228 -7.75 17.44 -11.38
CA LEU A 228 -7.24 17.38 -12.75
C LEU A 228 -7.66 18.63 -13.56
N PRO A 229 -6.99 18.94 -14.69
CA PRO A 229 -7.27 20.16 -15.48
C PRO A 229 -8.71 20.26 -16.03
N ASP A 230 -9.39 19.13 -16.21
CA ASP A 230 -10.80 19.05 -16.63
C ASP A 230 -11.80 19.28 -15.47
N GLY A 231 -11.29 19.44 -14.25
CA GLY A 231 -12.07 19.60 -13.02
C GLY A 231 -12.47 18.29 -12.34
N SER A 232 -12.12 17.13 -12.90
CA SER A 232 -12.27 15.83 -12.25
C SER A 232 -11.25 15.64 -11.11
N VAL A 233 -11.36 14.53 -10.39
CA VAL A 233 -10.56 14.25 -9.19
C VAL A 233 -10.00 12.84 -9.25
N ALA A 234 -8.69 12.70 -9.06
CA ALA A 234 -8.00 11.43 -8.90
C ALA A 234 -7.67 11.19 -7.42
N SER A 235 -7.89 9.98 -6.90
CA SER A 235 -7.48 9.64 -5.55
C SER A 235 -5.95 9.72 -5.40
N MET A 236 -5.47 10.28 -4.29
CA MET A 236 -4.05 10.44 -3.98
C MET A 236 -3.87 10.73 -2.49
N SER A 237 -3.94 9.69 -1.66
CA SER A 237 -3.98 9.83 -0.20
C SER A 237 -2.61 9.89 0.49
N VAL A 238 -1.51 9.54 -0.19
CA VAL A 238 -0.17 9.46 0.40
C VAL A 238 0.80 10.44 -0.26
N PRO A 239 1.62 11.18 0.50
CA PRO A 239 2.66 12.04 -0.06
C PRO A 239 3.80 11.26 -0.74
N ILE A 240 3.89 11.33 -2.07
CA ILE A 240 5.00 10.77 -2.87
C ILE A 240 6.01 11.89 -3.14
N VAL A 241 6.99 12.02 -2.25
CA VAL A 241 7.91 13.15 -2.18
C VAL A 241 9.35 12.69 -1.93
N LEU A 242 10.32 13.39 -2.50
CA LEU A 242 11.75 13.21 -2.23
C LEU A 242 12.20 14.28 -1.23
N ALA A 243 12.93 13.88 -0.18
CA ALA A 243 13.43 14.79 0.85
C ALA A 243 14.92 15.10 0.66
N ILE A 244 15.32 16.36 0.89
CA ILE A 244 16.70 16.83 0.76
C ILE A 244 17.13 17.68 1.96
N ASP A 245 18.41 17.62 2.32
CA ASP A 245 18.99 18.44 3.37
C ASP A 245 19.32 19.87 2.88
N ASP A 246 19.71 20.74 3.82
CA ASP A 246 20.07 22.13 3.49
C ASP A 246 21.23 22.23 2.49
N ARG A 247 22.21 21.31 2.58
CA ARG A 247 23.36 21.26 1.67
C ARG A 247 22.95 20.91 0.24
N ALA A 248 22.10 19.91 0.07
CA ALA A 248 21.58 19.50 -1.22
C ALA A 248 20.70 20.60 -1.83
N LYS A 249 19.82 21.22 -1.03
CA LYS A 249 19.03 22.39 -1.47
C LYS A 249 19.93 23.51 -2.00
N ASP A 250 20.97 23.89 -1.25
CA ASP A 250 21.84 25.00 -1.63
C ASP A 250 22.71 24.65 -2.85
N ALA A 251 23.08 23.37 -3.02
CA ALA A 251 23.82 22.90 -4.19
C ALA A 251 23.01 22.87 -5.50
N ILE A 252 21.68 22.88 -5.44
CA ILE A 252 20.79 22.78 -6.62
C ILE A 252 20.02 24.07 -6.93
N ALA A 253 20.21 25.15 -6.15
CA ALA A 253 19.35 26.33 -6.15
C ALA A 253 19.14 26.98 -7.55
N ASP A 254 20.19 27.02 -8.38
CA ASP A 254 20.15 27.60 -9.73
C ASP A 254 20.01 26.53 -10.85
N SER A 255 19.73 25.26 -10.50
CA SER A 255 19.72 24.14 -11.45
C SER A 255 18.33 23.84 -12.00
N SER A 256 18.20 23.84 -13.33
CA SER A 256 16.96 23.46 -14.03
C SER A 256 16.66 21.96 -14.02
N ALA A 257 17.66 21.13 -13.67
CA ALA A 257 17.53 19.69 -13.51
C ALA A 257 18.56 19.15 -12.52
N VAL A 258 18.25 18.02 -11.88
CA VAL A 258 19.14 17.29 -10.97
C VAL A 258 19.15 15.80 -11.32
N SER A 259 20.28 15.14 -11.13
CA SER A 259 20.41 13.69 -11.32
C SER A 259 20.13 12.95 -10.01
N LEU A 260 19.25 11.96 -10.06
CA LEU A 260 18.96 11.06 -8.94
C LEU A 260 19.83 9.81 -9.09
N VAL A 261 20.77 9.59 -8.16
CA VAL A 261 21.72 8.47 -8.20
C VAL A 261 21.34 7.35 -7.24
N HIS A 262 21.65 6.12 -7.62
CA HIS A 262 21.24 4.89 -6.93
C HIS A 262 21.75 4.83 -5.46
N PRO A 263 21.03 4.21 -4.52
CA PRO A 263 21.49 4.06 -3.13
C PRO A 263 22.81 3.29 -2.98
N SER A 264 23.09 2.31 -3.83
CA SER A 264 24.23 1.38 -3.69
C SER A 264 25.32 1.51 -4.76
N SER A 265 25.11 2.35 -5.78
CA SER A 265 26.10 2.72 -6.79
C SER A 265 25.94 4.22 -7.09
N ASP A 266 27.01 4.92 -7.44
CA ASP A 266 26.91 6.35 -7.80
C ASP A 266 26.47 6.54 -9.27
N GLU A 267 25.61 5.62 -9.75
CA GLU A 267 25.06 5.58 -11.10
C GLU A 267 23.75 6.36 -11.17
N PRO A 268 23.54 7.21 -12.18
CA PRO A 268 22.25 7.86 -12.41
C PRO A 268 21.13 6.87 -12.70
N VAL A 269 19.99 7.08 -12.04
CA VAL A 269 18.74 6.32 -12.23
C VAL A 269 17.67 7.16 -12.91
N ALA A 270 17.60 8.45 -12.60
CA ALA A 270 16.62 9.37 -13.15
C ALA A 270 17.14 10.81 -13.19
N ILE A 271 16.48 11.67 -13.99
CA ILE A 271 16.62 13.13 -13.96
C ILE A 271 15.32 13.71 -13.39
N LEU A 272 15.42 14.64 -12.43
CA LEU A 272 14.29 15.45 -11.99
C LEU A 272 14.41 16.86 -12.59
N ARG A 273 13.48 17.20 -13.48
CA ARG A 273 13.39 18.46 -14.23
C ARG A 273 12.56 19.49 -13.48
N ASN A 274 12.86 20.78 -13.73
CA ASN A 274 12.11 21.93 -13.25
C ASN A 274 11.85 21.86 -11.73
N PRO A 275 12.89 21.64 -10.89
CA PRO A 275 12.71 21.34 -9.48
C PRO A 275 12.06 22.50 -8.72
N GLN A 276 11.10 22.18 -7.85
CA GLN A 276 10.53 23.08 -6.85
C GLN A 276 10.90 22.57 -5.47
N VAL A 277 11.69 23.35 -4.72
CA VAL A 277 12.07 23.03 -3.34
C VAL A 277 11.15 23.77 -2.38
N TYR A 278 10.54 23.05 -1.43
CA TYR A 278 9.60 23.58 -0.44
C TYR A 278 9.80 22.90 0.92
N LYS A 279 9.13 23.39 1.98
CA LYS A 279 9.41 22.95 3.36
C LYS A 279 8.86 21.57 3.67
N HIS A 280 9.66 20.73 4.33
CA HIS A 280 9.22 19.47 4.91
C HIS A 280 8.71 19.71 6.34
N ASN A 281 7.45 20.12 6.48
CA ASN A 281 6.78 20.22 7.78
C ASN A 281 6.51 18.81 8.36
N LYS A 282 7.55 18.14 8.86
CA LYS A 282 7.52 16.71 9.24
C LYS A 282 6.38 16.36 10.18
N GLU A 283 6.23 17.08 11.30
CA GLU A 283 5.18 16.81 12.29
C GLU A 283 3.78 16.89 11.68
N GLU A 284 3.52 17.90 10.85
CA GLU A 284 2.24 18.05 10.13
C GLU A 284 2.02 16.92 9.12
N ARG A 285 3.06 16.56 8.34
CA ARG A 285 3.03 15.45 7.38
C ARG A 285 2.63 14.15 8.10
N ILE A 286 3.30 13.88 9.22
CA ILE A 286 3.11 12.66 10.02
C ILE A 286 1.69 12.65 10.61
N ALA A 287 1.30 13.73 11.30
CA ALA A 287 -0.01 13.87 11.94
C ALA A 287 -1.18 13.67 10.96
N ARG A 288 -1.10 14.26 9.76
CA ARG A 288 -2.17 14.18 8.75
C ARG A 288 -2.19 12.84 8.01
N THR A 289 -1.03 12.22 7.77
CA THR A 289 -0.95 10.94 7.04
C THR A 289 -1.31 9.75 7.94
N TRP A 290 -0.75 9.68 9.16
CA TRP A 290 -0.96 8.56 10.09
C TRP A 290 -2.05 8.79 11.13
N GLY A 291 -2.52 10.02 11.35
CA GLY A 291 -3.49 10.34 12.41
C GLY A 291 -2.90 10.44 13.82
N CYS A 292 -1.57 10.28 13.98
CA CYS A 292 -0.83 10.55 15.21
C CYS A 292 0.63 10.91 14.88
N THR A 293 1.38 11.35 15.89
CA THR A 293 2.82 11.66 15.83
C THR A 293 3.63 10.84 16.84
N ALA A 294 3.15 9.65 17.20
CA ALA A 294 3.81 8.79 18.16
C ALA A 294 5.18 8.31 17.63
N PRO A 295 6.24 8.29 18.47
CA PRO A 295 7.51 7.68 18.09
C PRO A 295 7.35 6.16 17.91
N GLY A 296 8.22 5.56 17.10
CA GLY A 296 8.19 4.13 16.77
C GLY A 296 7.22 3.74 15.66
N LEU A 297 6.68 4.71 14.90
CA LEU A 297 5.99 4.44 13.64
C LEU A 297 7.04 4.06 12.57
N PRO A 298 7.11 2.81 12.08
CA PRO A 298 8.31 2.28 11.42
C PRO A 298 8.72 3.06 10.16
N TYR A 299 7.76 3.34 9.26
CA TYR A 299 8.03 4.15 8.07
C TYR A 299 8.43 5.59 8.41
N VAL A 300 7.88 6.15 9.49
CA VAL A 300 8.20 7.52 9.92
C VAL A 300 9.65 7.59 10.39
N GLU A 301 10.10 6.65 11.22
CA GLU A 301 11.49 6.63 11.70
C GLU A 301 12.50 6.41 10.56
N ASP A 302 12.22 5.44 9.67
CA ASP A 302 13.14 5.05 8.60
C ASP A 302 13.17 6.04 7.42
N ALA A 303 12.09 6.79 7.15
CA ALA A 303 11.96 7.64 5.95
C ALA A 303 11.62 9.13 6.21
N ILE A 304 11.30 9.55 7.44
CA ILE A 304 10.85 10.94 7.73
C ILE A 304 11.63 11.58 8.89
N THR A 305 11.79 10.90 10.03
CA THR A 305 12.43 11.46 11.24
C THR A 305 13.82 11.99 10.92
N SER A 306 14.66 11.14 10.33
CA SER A 306 16.06 11.43 9.95
C SER A 306 16.23 12.19 8.62
N ALA A 307 15.17 12.31 7.82
CA ALA A 307 15.21 12.89 6.48
C ALA A 307 15.53 14.40 6.48
N GLY A 308 15.79 14.98 5.31
CA GLY A 308 16.01 16.42 5.18
C GLY A 308 14.79 17.30 5.53
N ASN A 309 15.04 18.59 5.77
CA ASN A 309 14.04 19.59 6.14
C ASN A 309 13.31 20.21 4.92
N TRP A 310 13.68 19.78 3.71
CA TRP A 310 13.09 20.25 2.46
C TRP A 310 12.56 19.06 1.66
N LEU A 311 11.53 19.32 0.86
CA LEU A 311 11.02 18.41 -0.16
C LEU A 311 11.31 19.00 -1.53
N ILE A 312 11.56 18.14 -2.52
CA ILE A 312 11.81 18.52 -3.90
C ILE A 312 10.78 17.83 -4.82
N GLY A 313 9.96 18.63 -5.49
CA GLY A 313 9.01 18.19 -6.51
C GLY A 313 9.49 18.56 -7.90
N GLY A 314 9.03 17.85 -8.93
CA GLY A 314 9.48 18.09 -10.31
C GLY A 314 8.93 17.06 -11.31
N GLU A 315 9.29 17.23 -12.57
CA GLU A 315 8.98 16.25 -13.62
C GLU A 315 10.10 15.21 -13.68
N LEU A 316 9.75 13.92 -13.56
CA LEU A 316 10.73 12.84 -13.45
C LEU A 316 10.92 12.15 -14.81
N GLU A 317 12.18 11.95 -15.19
CA GLU A 317 12.60 11.18 -16.37
C GLU A 317 13.45 10.00 -15.89
N VAL A 318 12.92 8.78 -15.87
CA VAL A 318 13.62 7.59 -15.36
C VAL A 318 14.39 6.93 -16.50
N LEU A 319 15.70 6.68 -16.30
CA LEU A 319 16.61 6.31 -17.38
C LEU A 319 16.45 4.87 -17.88
N ASP A 320 15.96 3.98 -17.02
CA ASP A 320 15.77 2.56 -17.28
C ASP A 320 14.71 1.97 -16.35
N ARG A 321 14.25 0.75 -16.63
CA ARG A 321 13.36 0.03 -15.71
C ARG A 321 14.10 -0.27 -14.40
N ILE A 322 13.42 -0.07 -13.27
CA ILE A 322 13.97 -0.42 -11.96
C ILE A 322 13.92 -1.94 -11.77
N THR A 323 15.09 -2.54 -11.56
CA THR A 323 15.28 -3.97 -11.25
C THR A 323 16.07 -4.14 -9.97
N TYR A 324 15.77 -5.15 -9.16
CA TYR A 324 16.39 -5.33 -7.85
C TYR A 324 17.46 -6.43 -7.84
N GLY A 325 17.49 -7.32 -8.84
CA GLY A 325 18.48 -8.40 -8.94
C GLY A 325 18.34 -9.47 -7.83
N ASP A 326 17.19 -9.52 -7.17
CA ASP A 326 16.91 -10.38 -6.01
C ASP A 326 16.24 -11.72 -6.39
N GLY A 327 16.07 -11.99 -7.68
CA GLY A 327 15.39 -13.17 -8.21
C GLY A 327 13.87 -13.06 -8.24
N LEU A 328 13.28 -11.88 -7.98
CA LEU A 328 11.83 -11.65 -7.99
C LEU A 328 11.36 -10.64 -9.05
N ASP A 329 12.26 -10.11 -9.88
CA ASP A 329 11.93 -9.09 -10.88
C ASP A 329 10.90 -9.59 -11.92
N GLU A 330 10.82 -10.90 -12.20
CA GLU A 330 9.79 -11.49 -13.08
C GLU A 330 8.36 -11.32 -12.56
N TYR A 331 8.18 -11.11 -11.24
CA TYR A 331 6.88 -10.85 -10.63
C TYR A 331 6.57 -9.35 -10.54
N ARG A 332 7.53 -8.45 -10.78
CA ARG A 332 7.35 -6.98 -10.70
C ARG A 332 6.74 -6.43 -11.99
N LEU A 333 5.54 -6.93 -12.32
CA LEU A 333 4.80 -6.53 -13.52
C LEU A 333 4.25 -5.11 -13.37
N SER A 334 4.52 -4.27 -14.36
CA SER A 334 4.01 -2.89 -14.41
C SER A 334 2.49 -2.84 -14.58
N PRO A 335 1.82 -1.71 -14.30
CA PRO A 335 0.40 -1.52 -14.60
C PRO A 335 0.04 -1.78 -16.07
N ALA A 336 0.95 -1.47 -17.01
CA ALA A 336 0.76 -1.76 -18.43
C ALA A 336 0.87 -3.27 -18.74
N GLU A 337 1.83 -3.96 -18.14
CA GLU A 337 2.01 -5.41 -18.30
C GLU A 337 0.87 -6.20 -17.65
N LEU A 338 0.39 -5.77 -16.47
CA LEU A 338 -0.78 -6.34 -15.81
C LEU A 338 -2.03 -6.21 -16.68
N ARG A 339 -2.29 -5.02 -17.26
CA ARG A 339 -3.39 -4.82 -18.22
C ARG A 339 -3.27 -5.73 -19.45
N ALA A 340 -2.06 -5.87 -19.99
CA ALA A 340 -1.81 -6.78 -21.11
C ALA A 340 -2.05 -8.25 -20.72
N GLU A 341 -1.67 -8.66 -19.52
CA GLU A 341 -1.89 -10.02 -19.00
C GLU A 341 -3.38 -10.32 -18.75
N PHE A 342 -4.15 -9.38 -18.19
CA PHE A 342 -5.60 -9.53 -18.04
C PHE A 342 -6.31 -9.62 -19.39
N ALA A 343 -5.91 -8.79 -20.37
CA ALA A 343 -6.42 -8.88 -21.73
C ALA A 343 -6.05 -10.22 -22.40
N ARG A 344 -4.82 -10.71 -22.21
CA ARG A 344 -4.35 -12.02 -22.72
C ARG A 344 -5.10 -13.19 -22.09
N LYS A 345 -5.40 -13.13 -20.79
CA LYS A 345 -6.26 -14.10 -20.09
C LYS A 345 -7.75 -13.99 -20.49
N GLY A 346 -8.15 -12.94 -21.22
CA GLY A 346 -9.54 -12.69 -21.58
C GLY A 346 -10.42 -12.38 -20.36
N ALA A 347 -9.88 -11.64 -19.39
CA ALA A 347 -10.59 -11.29 -18.16
C ALA A 347 -11.79 -10.37 -18.46
N ASP A 348 -12.95 -10.65 -17.86
CA ASP A 348 -14.14 -9.78 -17.93
C ASP A 348 -14.49 -9.08 -16.60
N ALA A 349 -13.75 -9.40 -15.55
CA ALA A 349 -13.57 -8.62 -14.32
C ALA A 349 -12.18 -8.92 -13.74
N VAL A 350 -11.60 -7.98 -12.99
CA VAL A 350 -10.30 -8.15 -12.32
C VAL A 350 -10.43 -7.72 -10.86
N PHE A 351 -10.37 -8.68 -9.94
CA PHE A 351 -10.51 -8.44 -8.51
C PHE A 351 -9.15 -8.51 -7.81
N ALA A 352 -8.74 -7.40 -7.19
CA ALA A 352 -7.45 -7.29 -6.53
C ALA A 352 -7.51 -7.69 -5.04
N PHE A 353 -6.49 -8.42 -4.60
CA PHE A 353 -6.21 -8.72 -3.20
C PHE A 353 -4.84 -8.16 -2.81
N GLN A 354 -4.83 -7.02 -2.11
CA GLN A 354 -3.64 -6.43 -1.49
C GLN A 354 -3.24 -7.23 -0.24
N LEU A 355 -1.95 -7.52 -0.09
CA LEU A 355 -1.41 -8.17 1.10
C LEU A 355 0.06 -7.84 1.36
N ARG A 356 0.44 -7.85 2.64
CA ARG A 356 1.84 -7.83 3.11
C ARG A 356 2.23 -9.05 3.95
N ASN A 357 1.29 -9.98 4.14
CA ASN A 357 1.37 -11.12 5.06
C ASN A 357 1.26 -12.44 4.29
N PRO A 358 1.70 -13.58 4.85
CA PRO A 358 1.41 -14.90 4.32
C PRO A 358 -0.10 -15.14 4.08
N VAL A 359 -0.44 -15.90 3.04
CA VAL A 359 -1.82 -16.28 2.72
C VAL A 359 -2.21 -17.51 3.54
N HIS A 360 -3.12 -17.32 4.50
CA HIS A 360 -3.82 -18.41 5.16
C HIS A 360 -5.22 -18.59 4.54
N ASN A 361 -5.88 -19.70 4.83
CA ASN A 361 -7.16 -20.07 4.19
C ASN A 361 -8.31 -19.10 4.52
N GLY A 362 -8.12 -18.20 5.49
CA GLY A 362 -9.03 -17.09 5.74
C GLY A 362 -8.99 -16.05 4.62
N HIS A 363 -7.80 -15.70 4.13
CA HIS A 363 -7.63 -14.87 2.94
C HIS A 363 -8.14 -15.60 1.68
N ALA A 364 -7.83 -16.89 1.55
CA ALA A 364 -8.30 -17.71 0.42
C ALA A 364 -9.83 -17.79 0.37
N LEU A 365 -10.52 -17.88 1.51
CA LEU A 365 -11.98 -17.80 1.58
C LEU A 365 -12.52 -16.48 1.02
N LEU A 366 -11.87 -15.33 1.27
CA LEU A 366 -12.32 -14.04 0.71
C LEU A 366 -12.16 -14.02 -0.82
N MET A 367 -11.02 -14.50 -1.32
CA MET A 367 -10.71 -14.52 -2.76
C MET A 367 -11.60 -15.52 -3.53
N THR A 368 -11.83 -16.71 -2.98
CA THR A 368 -12.71 -17.73 -3.58
C THR A 368 -14.19 -17.35 -3.51
N ASP A 369 -14.65 -16.76 -2.40
CA ASP A 369 -16.02 -16.21 -2.30
C ASP A 369 -16.23 -15.04 -3.27
N THR A 370 -15.23 -14.18 -3.47
CA THR A 370 -15.25 -13.13 -4.50
C THR A 370 -15.46 -13.72 -5.89
N ARG A 371 -14.61 -14.69 -6.28
CA ARG A 371 -14.72 -15.38 -7.57
C ARG A 371 -16.12 -15.96 -7.77
N ARG A 372 -16.63 -16.70 -6.78
CA ARG A 372 -17.96 -17.31 -6.80
C ARG A 372 -19.05 -16.27 -7.02
N ARG A 373 -19.02 -15.15 -6.27
CA ARG A 373 -20.01 -14.07 -6.39
C ARG A 373 -19.97 -13.38 -7.74
N LEU A 374 -18.79 -13.14 -8.31
CA LEU A 374 -18.68 -12.55 -9.65
C LEU A 374 -19.25 -13.48 -10.73
N LEU A 375 -19.00 -14.79 -10.63
CA LEU A 375 -19.61 -15.79 -11.53
C LEU A 375 -21.14 -15.82 -11.39
N GLU A 376 -21.68 -15.72 -10.17
CA GLU A 376 -23.12 -15.63 -9.88
C GLU A 376 -23.77 -14.34 -10.40
N GLU A 377 -23.03 -13.23 -10.39
CA GLU A 377 -23.47 -11.93 -10.93
C GLU A 377 -23.40 -11.89 -12.47
N GLY A 378 -22.77 -12.88 -13.10
CA GLY A 378 -22.82 -13.10 -14.55
C GLY A 378 -21.49 -12.90 -15.27
N TYR A 379 -20.40 -12.54 -14.59
CA TYR A 379 -19.05 -12.58 -15.17
C TYR A 379 -18.70 -14.02 -15.58
N LYS A 380 -17.91 -14.17 -16.63
CA LYS A 380 -17.56 -15.45 -17.26
C LYS A 380 -16.13 -15.86 -16.96
N ASN A 381 -15.25 -14.88 -16.80
CA ASN A 381 -13.83 -15.07 -16.53
C ASN A 381 -13.28 -13.95 -15.63
N PRO A 382 -13.78 -13.83 -14.38
CA PRO A 382 -13.15 -12.95 -13.41
C PRO A 382 -11.71 -13.43 -13.13
N VAL A 383 -10.74 -12.54 -12.99
CA VAL A 383 -9.34 -12.90 -12.69
C VAL A 383 -8.91 -12.29 -11.36
N LEU A 384 -8.29 -13.11 -10.50
CA LEU A 384 -7.68 -12.66 -9.25
C LEU A 384 -6.34 -11.99 -9.55
N LEU A 385 -6.16 -10.75 -9.10
CA LEU A 385 -4.85 -10.13 -8.96
C LEU A 385 -4.39 -10.31 -7.51
N LEU A 386 -3.64 -11.38 -7.25
CA LEU A 386 -3.00 -11.65 -5.95
C LEU A 386 -1.72 -10.83 -5.88
N HIS A 387 -1.71 -9.79 -5.05
CA HIS A 387 -0.82 -8.66 -5.27
C HIS A 387 0.00 -8.30 -4.02
N PRO A 388 0.96 -9.14 -3.60
CA PRO A 388 1.85 -8.85 -2.48
C PRO A 388 2.59 -7.52 -2.67
N LEU A 389 2.63 -6.70 -1.62
CA LEU A 389 3.51 -5.54 -1.56
C LEU A 389 4.97 -5.99 -1.38
N GLY A 390 5.89 -5.35 -2.12
CA GLY A 390 7.30 -5.72 -2.15
C GLY A 390 8.32 -4.58 -2.07
N GLY A 391 7.89 -3.34 -1.83
CA GLY A 391 8.77 -2.32 -1.26
C GLY A 391 8.99 -2.54 0.24
N TYR A 392 9.49 -1.51 0.93
CA TYR A 392 9.76 -1.49 2.36
C TYR A 392 8.61 -2.05 3.20
N THR A 393 8.98 -2.90 4.17
CA THR A 393 8.11 -3.39 5.25
C THR A 393 8.89 -3.38 6.57
N LYS A 394 8.21 -3.13 7.68
CA LYS A 394 8.80 -3.12 9.02
C LYS A 394 9.43 -4.48 9.40
N SER A 395 10.41 -4.45 10.29
CA SER A 395 11.33 -5.57 10.55
C SER A 395 10.73 -6.87 11.09
N ASP A 396 9.54 -6.87 11.71
CA ASP A 396 8.86 -8.08 12.22
C ASP A 396 7.82 -8.69 11.25
N ASP A 397 7.59 -8.06 10.09
CA ASP A 397 6.80 -8.65 9.01
C ASP A 397 7.63 -9.72 8.25
N VAL A 398 6.98 -10.66 7.56
CA VAL A 398 7.68 -11.75 6.85
C VAL A 398 8.35 -11.19 5.58
N PRO A 399 9.66 -11.44 5.34
CA PRO A 399 10.37 -10.96 4.15
C PRO A 399 9.71 -11.37 2.83
N LEU A 400 9.82 -10.51 1.81
CA LEU A 400 9.21 -10.70 0.50
C LEU A 400 9.54 -12.07 -0.15
N PRO A 401 10.81 -12.55 -0.21
CA PRO A 401 11.10 -13.86 -0.82
C PRO A 401 10.39 -15.02 -0.11
N THR A 402 10.32 -15.00 1.22
CA THR A 402 9.58 -15.99 2.02
C THR A 402 8.08 -15.92 1.74
N ARG A 403 7.50 -14.72 1.59
CA ARG A 403 6.09 -14.56 1.20
C ARG A 403 5.82 -15.07 -0.21
N MET A 404 6.65 -14.74 -1.19
CA MET A 404 6.50 -15.23 -2.57
C MET A 404 6.57 -16.76 -2.64
N ALA A 405 7.54 -17.38 -1.97
CA ALA A 405 7.63 -18.84 -1.85
C ALA A 405 6.40 -19.47 -1.17
N GLN A 406 5.84 -18.80 -0.16
CA GLN A 406 4.62 -19.24 0.52
C GLN A 406 3.38 -19.12 -0.37
N HIS A 407 3.26 -18.03 -1.14
CA HIS A 407 2.15 -17.79 -2.07
C HIS A 407 2.20 -18.76 -3.26
N ALA A 408 3.40 -19.10 -3.76
CA ALA A 408 3.59 -20.13 -4.78
C ALA A 408 3.04 -21.49 -4.32
N LYS A 409 3.25 -21.89 -3.05
CA LYS A 409 2.67 -23.12 -2.49
C LYS A 409 1.15 -23.08 -2.35
N VAL A 410 0.55 -21.92 -2.07
CA VAL A 410 -0.91 -21.76 -2.06
C VAL A 410 -1.53 -22.00 -3.44
N LEU A 411 -0.83 -21.64 -4.52
CA LEU A 411 -1.23 -21.91 -5.90
C LEU A 411 -0.96 -23.36 -6.32
N GLU A 412 0.22 -23.90 -5.99
CA GLU A 412 0.62 -25.28 -6.28
C GLU A 412 -0.32 -26.31 -5.62
N GLU A 413 -0.79 -26.03 -4.40
CA GLU A 413 -1.73 -26.89 -3.66
C GLU A 413 -3.21 -26.64 -4.04
N GLY A 414 -3.48 -25.77 -5.03
CA GLY A 414 -4.83 -25.51 -5.55
C GLY A 414 -5.80 -24.81 -4.59
N VAL A 415 -5.29 -24.21 -3.50
CA VAL A 415 -6.10 -23.39 -2.57
C VAL A 415 -6.57 -22.09 -3.24
N LEU A 416 -5.77 -21.59 -4.18
CA LEU A 416 -6.19 -20.62 -5.20
C LEU A 416 -5.94 -21.25 -6.57
N ASP A 417 -6.89 -21.06 -7.50
CA ASP A 417 -6.76 -21.54 -8.87
C ASP A 417 -5.71 -20.73 -9.63
N ALA A 418 -4.65 -21.39 -10.09
CA ALA A 418 -3.54 -20.76 -10.80
C ALA A 418 -3.95 -20.21 -12.18
N GLU A 419 -4.88 -20.86 -12.89
CA GLU A 419 -5.29 -20.43 -14.23
C GLU A 419 -6.03 -19.09 -14.19
N SER A 420 -6.87 -18.87 -13.18
CA SER A 420 -7.58 -17.60 -12.96
C SER A 420 -6.92 -16.63 -11.98
N THR A 421 -5.63 -16.83 -11.66
CA THR A 421 -4.84 -15.92 -10.83
C THR A 421 -3.66 -15.32 -11.60
N VAL A 422 -3.37 -14.06 -11.32
CA VAL A 422 -2.11 -13.38 -11.62
C VAL A 422 -1.44 -13.05 -10.28
N LEU A 423 -0.24 -13.59 -10.06
CA LEU A 423 0.60 -13.28 -8.90
C LEU A 423 1.64 -12.24 -9.34
N ALA A 424 1.59 -11.04 -8.76
CA ALA A 424 2.51 -9.95 -9.09
C ALA A 424 2.88 -9.14 -7.83
N ILE A 425 4.03 -8.46 -7.87
CA ILE A 425 4.57 -7.67 -6.76
C ILE A 425 4.26 -6.19 -6.98
N PHE A 426 3.59 -5.57 -6.02
CA PHE A 426 3.36 -4.12 -5.99
C PHE A 426 4.59 -3.42 -5.39
N PRO A 427 5.29 -2.53 -6.12
CA PRO A 427 6.60 -2.02 -5.70
C PRO A 427 6.57 -0.97 -4.59
N SER A 428 5.39 -0.48 -4.19
CA SER A 428 5.27 0.56 -3.16
C SER A 428 5.90 0.17 -1.83
N PRO A 429 6.56 1.11 -1.13
CA PRO A 429 6.76 1.04 0.31
C PRO A 429 5.43 0.88 1.07
N MET A 430 5.46 0.18 2.21
CA MET A 430 4.34 0.08 3.16
C MET A 430 4.47 1.19 4.22
N LEU A 431 3.48 2.08 4.33
CA LEU A 431 3.50 3.18 5.30
C LEU A 431 2.96 2.76 6.67
N TYR A 432 2.10 1.74 6.72
CA TYR A 432 1.28 1.37 7.87
C TYR A 432 0.32 2.49 8.31
N ALA A 433 -0.20 3.25 7.33
CA ALA A 433 -1.07 4.41 7.53
C ALA A 433 -2.58 4.11 7.35
N GLY A 434 -2.99 2.84 7.47
CA GLY A 434 -4.39 2.45 7.69
C GLY A 434 -5.40 2.99 6.66
N PRO A 435 -6.48 3.69 7.09
CA PRO A 435 -7.50 4.26 6.20
C PRO A 435 -6.96 5.28 5.17
N THR A 436 -5.84 5.95 5.46
CA THR A 436 -5.16 6.81 4.50
C THR A 436 -4.50 5.95 3.42
N GLU A 437 -3.72 4.95 3.83
CA GLU A 437 -2.91 4.14 2.91
C GLU A 437 -3.75 3.17 2.06
N VAL A 438 -4.86 2.65 2.58
CA VAL A 438 -5.69 1.70 1.81
C VAL A 438 -6.30 2.35 0.55
N GLN A 439 -6.55 3.66 0.57
CA GLN A 439 -6.95 4.42 -0.63
C GLN A 439 -5.84 4.39 -1.70
N TRP A 440 -4.58 4.52 -1.31
CA TRP A 440 -3.43 4.37 -2.20
C TRP A 440 -3.29 2.94 -2.73
N HIS A 441 -3.43 1.92 -1.88
CA HIS A 441 -3.41 0.51 -2.30
C HIS A 441 -4.53 0.17 -3.29
N ALA A 442 -5.69 0.82 -3.19
CA ALA A 442 -6.81 0.71 -4.12
C ALA A 442 -6.56 1.48 -5.43
N LYS A 443 -6.11 2.73 -5.36
CA LYS A 443 -5.77 3.58 -6.52
C LYS A 443 -4.70 2.95 -7.42
N GLY A 444 -3.62 2.43 -6.85
CA GLY A 444 -2.60 1.71 -7.63
C GLY A 444 -3.17 0.52 -8.40
N ARG A 445 -4.27 -0.09 -7.91
CA ARG A 445 -4.92 -1.25 -8.53
C ARG A 445 -5.95 -0.85 -9.58
N ILE A 446 -6.61 0.32 -9.45
CA ILE A 446 -7.31 0.98 -10.57
C ILE A 446 -6.33 1.20 -11.72
N ASN A 447 -5.16 1.80 -11.47
CA ASN A 447 -4.17 2.05 -12.51
C ASN A 447 -3.67 0.75 -13.15
N ALA A 448 -3.53 -0.34 -12.40
CA ALA A 448 -3.24 -1.69 -12.94
C ALA A 448 -4.42 -2.40 -13.65
N GLY A 449 -5.63 -1.83 -13.67
CA GLY A 449 -6.78 -2.38 -14.39
C GLY A 449 -7.74 -3.25 -13.57
N ALA A 450 -7.65 -3.24 -12.24
CA ALA A 450 -8.60 -3.93 -11.36
C ALA A 450 -9.86 -3.09 -11.10
N ASP A 451 -11.02 -3.63 -11.46
CA ASP A 451 -12.35 -3.00 -11.32
C ASP A 451 -13.05 -3.37 -9.99
N HIS A 452 -12.59 -4.43 -9.32
CA HIS A 452 -13.04 -4.85 -8.00
C HIS A 452 -11.89 -4.87 -6.99
N TYR A 453 -12.13 -4.45 -5.75
CA TYR A 453 -11.10 -4.41 -4.71
C TYR A 453 -11.56 -5.04 -3.41
N ILE A 454 -10.87 -6.10 -2.99
CA ILE A 454 -11.14 -6.81 -1.73
C ILE A 454 -10.57 -6.01 -0.56
N VAL A 455 -11.40 -5.71 0.45
CA VAL A 455 -10.96 -5.06 1.69
C VAL A 455 -11.51 -5.77 2.95
N GLY A 456 -10.60 -6.09 3.86
CA GLY A 456 -10.88 -6.78 5.12
C GLY A 456 -11.00 -5.87 6.35
N ARG A 457 -10.74 -6.44 7.53
CA ARG A 457 -10.57 -5.73 8.80
C ARG A 457 -9.20 -5.03 8.81
N ASP A 458 -9.14 -3.81 9.34
CA ASP A 458 -7.90 -3.07 9.63
C ASP A 458 -6.88 -3.07 8.47
N PRO A 459 -7.31 -2.71 7.24
CA PRO A 459 -6.42 -2.73 6.09
C PRO A 459 -5.34 -1.67 6.28
N ALA A 460 -4.10 -2.05 5.97
CA ALA A 460 -2.89 -1.25 6.21
C ALA A 460 -2.63 -0.82 7.68
N GLY A 461 -3.34 -1.40 8.65
CA GLY A 461 -3.11 -1.12 10.07
C GLY A 461 -1.96 -1.88 10.72
N MET A 462 -1.65 -1.44 11.95
CA MET A 462 -0.74 -2.05 12.91
C MET A 462 -1.16 -1.68 14.35
N GLY A 463 -0.57 -2.33 15.35
CA GLY A 463 -0.70 -1.90 16.75
C GLY A 463 -0.03 -0.54 16.98
N HIS A 464 -0.54 0.25 17.92
CA HIS A 464 0.03 1.55 18.28
C HIS A 464 1.40 1.36 18.97
N PRO A 465 2.50 2.02 18.53
CA PRO A 465 3.84 1.75 19.05
C PRO A 465 4.00 1.89 20.57
N THR A 466 3.26 2.83 21.18
CA THR A 466 3.37 3.19 22.61
C THR A 466 2.12 2.88 23.43
N ALA A 467 1.12 2.17 22.90
CA ALA A 467 -0.14 1.90 23.60
C ALA A 467 -0.72 0.53 23.23
N ASP A 468 -1.32 -0.17 24.19
CA ASP A 468 -1.94 -1.49 23.98
C ASP A 468 -3.31 -1.37 23.27
N ARG A 469 -3.28 -1.02 21.98
CA ARG A 469 -4.44 -0.91 21.09
C ARG A 469 -4.02 -0.94 19.62
N ASP A 470 -4.96 -1.22 18.73
CA ASP A 470 -4.79 -0.96 17.30
C ASP A 470 -4.59 0.56 17.07
N LEU A 471 -3.77 0.93 16.07
CA LEU A 471 -3.53 2.33 15.70
C LEU A 471 -4.80 2.99 15.15
N TYR A 472 -5.60 2.21 14.39
CA TYR A 472 -6.84 2.63 13.74
C TYR A 472 -8.05 1.83 14.24
N ASP A 473 -9.25 2.38 14.02
CA ASP A 473 -10.47 1.58 14.12
C ASP A 473 -10.53 0.57 12.96
N PRO A 474 -10.82 -0.72 13.23
CA PRO A 474 -10.72 -1.80 12.27
C PRO A 474 -11.74 -1.77 11.12
N ASP A 475 -12.80 -0.96 11.22
CA ASP A 475 -13.77 -0.76 10.15
C ASP A 475 -13.48 0.48 9.30
N HIS A 476 -12.70 1.44 9.81
CA HIS A 476 -12.50 2.73 9.15
C HIS A 476 -11.94 2.61 7.73
N GLY A 477 -11.00 1.69 7.46
CA GLY A 477 -10.47 1.51 6.11
C GLY A 477 -11.52 1.12 5.07
N LYS A 478 -12.50 0.27 5.44
CA LYS A 478 -13.64 -0.09 4.58
C LYS A 478 -14.58 1.09 4.37
N ARG A 479 -14.88 1.85 5.44
CA ARG A 479 -15.79 2.99 5.40
C ARG A 479 -15.22 4.15 4.59
N VAL A 480 -13.93 4.45 4.75
CA VAL A 480 -13.21 5.49 4.01
C VAL A 480 -13.12 5.16 2.52
N LEU A 481 -12.74 3.93 2.14
CA LEU A 481 -12.73 3.53 0.72
C LEU A 481 -14.08 3.74 0.02
N ALA A 482 -15.19 3.42 0.70
CA ALA A 482 -16.53 3.54 0.13
C ALA A 482 -17.01 5.00 -0.07
N MET A 483 -16.26 6.00 0.42
CA MET A 483 -16.56 7.42 0.28
C MET A 483 -15.35 8.26 -0.19
N ALA A 484 -14.29 7.60 -0.64
CA ALA A 484 -13.04 8.25 -1.04
C ALA A 484 -13.16 8.88 -2.43
N PRO A 485 -12.78 10.16 -2.61
CA PRO A 485 -12.90 10.85 -3.89
C PRO A 485 -11.98 10.26 -4.95
N GLY A 486 -12.50 10.05 -6.16
CA GLY A 486 -11.78 9.44 -7.28
C GLY A 486 -11.74 7.90 -7.26
N LEU A 487 -12.32 7.24 -6.25
CA LEU A 487 -12.46 5.79 -6.18
C LEU A 487 -13.89 5.30 -6.51
N GLU A 488 -14.79 6.18 -6.94
CA GLU A 488 -16.22 5.88 -7.16
C GLU A 488 -16.46 4.85 -8.27
N LYS A 489 -15.51 4.74 -9.21
CA LYS A 489 -15.49 3.75 -10.30
C LYS A 489 -15.04 2.34 -9.85
N LEU A 490 -14.44 2.21 -8.66
CA LEU A 490 -13.90 0.94 -8.16
C LEU A 490 -14.92 0.24 -7.26
N ARG A 491 -15.26 -1.00 -7.57
CA ARG A 491 -16.21 -1.77 -6.78
C ARG A 491 -15.55 -2.35 -5.53
N ILE A 492 -15.68 -1.62 -4.43
CA ILE A 492 -15.21 -2.06 -3.11
C ILE A 492 -16.01 -3.28 -2.65
N LEU A 493 -15.29 -4.37 -2.31
CA LEU A 493 -15.84 -5.60 -1.77
C LEU A 493 -15.45 -5.71 -0.28
N PRO A 494 -16.27 -5.18 0.64
CA PRO A 494 -16.01 -5.28 2.08
C PRO A 494 -16.34 -6.68 2.60
N PHE A 495 -15.41 -7.28 3.35
CA PHE A 495 -15.60 -8.63 3.88
C PHE A 495 -16.09 -8.69 5.32
N ARG A 496 -16.89 -9.74 5.56
CA ARG A 496 -17.15 -10.27 6.90
C ARG A 496 -15.88 -10.94 7.42
N VAL A 497 -15.68 -10.89 8.73
CA VAL A 497 -14.53 -11.50 9.39
C VAL A 497 -14.52 -13.02 9.14
N ALA A 498 -13.37 -13.59 8.78
CA ALA A 498 -13.17 -15.03 8.64
C ALA A 498 -12.38 -15.57 9.85
N ALA A 499 -12.77 -16.74 10.35
CA ALA A 499 -12.14 -17.41 11.50
C ALA A 499 -12.18 -18.93 11.32
N TYR A 500 -11.41 -19.66 12.13
CA TYR A 500 -11.37 -21.13 12.04
C TYR A 500 -12.59 -21.73 12.75
N ASP A 501 -13.46 -22.40 12.02
CA ASP A 501 -14.71 -23.00 12.51
C ASP A 501 -14.43 -24.45 12.95
N LYS A 502 -14.31 -24.66 14.27
CA LYS A 502 -13.97 -25.96 14.86
C LYS A 502 -14.96 -27.05 14.49
N SER A 503 -16.22 -26.71 14.24
CA SER A 503 -17.27 -27.67 13.86
C SER A 503 -17.08 -28.22 12.44
N LYS A 504 -16.34 -27.50 11.59
CA LYS A 504 -16.11 -27.84 10.18
C LYS A 504 -14.68 -28.24 9.86
N GLY A 505 -13.72 -27.99 10.76
CA GLY A 505 -12.30 -28.23 10.50
C GLY A 505 -11.71 -27.30 9.42
N ALA A 506 -12.26 -26.09 9.26
CA ALA A 506 -11.93 -25.21 8.14
C ALA A 506 -12.15 -23.72 8.48
N MET A 507 -11.56 -22.84 7.67
CA MET A 507 -11.87 -21.40 7.72
C MET A 507 -13.27 -21.12 7.18
N ASN A 508 -14.04 -20.31 7.90
CA ASN A 508 -15.42 -19.94 7.55
C ASN A 508 -15.69 -18.47 7.97
N PHE A 509 -16.76 -17.87 7.45
CA PHE A 509 -17.21 -16.56 7.91
C PHE A 509 -17.71 -16.66 9.36
N PHE A 510 -17.26 -15.72 10.20
CA PHE A 510 -17.63 -15.64 11.61
C PHE A 510 -19.13 -15.41 11.78
N ASP A 511 -19.73 -16.15 12.70
CA ASP A 511 -21.15 -16.11 13.03
C ASP A 511 -21.32 -15.85 14.54
N PRO A 512 -21.75 -14.64 14.94
CA PRO A 512 -21.87 -14.26 16.35
C PRO A 512 -22.80 -15.16 17.17
N SER A 513 -23.80 -15.80 16.56
CA SER A 513 -24.76 -16.65 17.27
C SER A 513 -24.15 -17.94 17.82
N ARG A 514 -22.99 -18.34 17.28
CA ARG A 514 -22.20 -19.52 17.67
C ARG A 514 -20.72 -19.17 17.81
N ALA A 515 -20.43 -18.00 18.35
CA ALA A 515 -19.07 -17.46 18.49
C ALA A 515 -18.09 -18.43 19.18
N SER A 516 -18.58 -19.29 20.07
CA SER A 516 -17.82 -20.36 20.75
C SER A 516 -17.19 -21.38 19.80
N ASP A 517 -17.72 -21.55 18.59
CA ASP A 517 -17.25 -22.54 17.62
C ASP A 517 -16.02 -22.04 16.85
N PHE A 518 -15.77 -20.73 16.87
CA PHE A 518 -14.70 -20.10 16.12
C PHE A 518 -13.43 -19.92 16.95
N VAL A 519 -12.28 -20.02 16.27
CA VAL A 519 -10.97 -19.68 16.81
C VAL A 519 -10.32 -18.62 15.94
N PHE A 520 -9.94 -17.51 16.58
CA PHE A 520 -9.11 -16.48 15.98
C PHE A 520 -7.63 -16.83 16.21
N ILE A 521 -6.87 -16.91 15.13
CA ILE A 521 -5.42 -17.16 15.16
C ILE A 521 -4.75 -15.87 14.67
N SER A 522 -4.23 -15.09 15.61
CA SER A 522 -3.51 -13.85 15.31
C SER A 522 -2.16 -14.15 14.66
N GLY A 523 -1.59 -13.16 13.95
CA GLY A 523 -0.23 -13.26 13.42
C GLY A 523 0.80 -13.62 14.51
N THR A 524 0.67 -13.08 15.72
CA THR A 524 1.52 -13.44 16.87
C THR A 524 1.37 -14.91 17.27
N LYS A 525 0.15 -15.46 17.28
CA LYS A 525 -0.08 -16.89 17.56
C LYS A 525 0.45 -17.80 16.45
N MET A 526 0.28 -17.41 15.19
CA MET A 526 0.87 -18.09 14.03
C MET A 526 2.40 -18.11 14.12
N ARG A 527 3.03 -16.99 14.48
CA ARG A 527 4.50 -16.89 14.69
C ARG A 527 4.97 -17.77 15.85
N ALA A 528 4.20 -17.87 16.93
CA ALA A 528 4.50 -18.76 18.05
C ALA A 528 4.52 -20.24 17.61
N PHE A 529 3.48 -20.71 16.91
CA PHE A 529 3.44 -22.07 16.36
C PHE A 529 4.65 -22.36 15.45
N ALA A 530 4.96 -21.45 14.52
CA ALA A 530 6.06 -21.66 13.58
C ALA A 530 7.45 -21.74 14.28
N ARG A 531 7.63 -20.98 15.37
CA ARG A 531 8.85 -21.01 16.19
C ARG A 531 8.96 -22.28 17.04
N THR A 532 7.87 -22.75 17.66
CA THR A 532 7.90 -24.00 18.44
C THR A 532 7.88 -25.26 17.56
N GLY A 533 7.55 -25.12 16.27
CA GLY A 533 7.38 -26.24 15.35
C GLY A 533 6.04 -26.96 15.50
N GLU A 534 5.12 -26.41 16.32
CA GLU A 534 3.71 -26.79 16.32
C GLU A 534 3.05 -26.40 14.99
N SER A 535 1.94 -27.06 14.65
CA SER A 535 1.12 -26.66 13.50
C SER A 535 -0.15 -25.93 13.99
N PRO A 536 -0.66 -24.94 13.23
CA PRO A 536 -2.03 -24.47 13.42
C PRO A 536 -3.01 -25.63 13.16
N PRO A 537 -4.29 -25.48 13.56
CA PRO A 537 -5.33 -26.44 13.20
C PRO A 537 -5.35 -26.73 11.71
N ASP A 538 -5.55 -28.00 11.34
CA ASP A 538 -5.63 -28.41 9.94
C ASP A 538 -6.69 -27.61 9.19
N GLY A 539 -6.45 -27.29 7.92
CA GLY A 539 -7.31 -26.39 7.15
C GLY A 539 -7.21 -24.88 7.50
N PHE A 540 -6.35 -24.45 8.43
CA PHE A 540 -6.03 -23.02 8.62
C PHE A 540 -5.16 -22.43 7.49
N MET A 541 -4.18 -23.19 6.99
CA MET A 541 -3.26 -22.83 5.91
C MET A 541 -2.88 -24.11 5.15
N CYS A 542 -2.54 -24.02 3.86
CA CYS A 542 -2.04 -25.19 3.13
C CYS A 542 -0.73 -25.74 3.74
N PRO A 543 -0.53 -27.08 3.83
CA PRO A 543 0.65 -27.69 4.41
C PRO A 543 1.99 -27.21 3.83
N GLY A 544 2.13 -27.09 2.51
CA GLY A 544 3.36 -26.61 1.89
C GLY A 544 3.63 -25.14 2.20
N GLY A 545 2.59 -24.30 2.16
CA GLY A 545 2.65 -22.91 2.60
C GLY A 545 3.07 -22.77 4.07
N TRP A 546 2.57 -23.65 4.95
CA TRP A 546 2.97 -23.69 6.36
C TRP A 546 4.44 -24.07 6.54
N GLN A 547 4.92 -25.07 5.80
CA GLN A 547 6.32 -25.52 5.85
C GLN A 547 7.32 -24.41 5.48
N VAL A 548 6.98 -23.54 4.52
CA VAL A 548 7.80 -22.36 4.18
C VAL A 548 7.96 -21.43 5.39
N LEU A 549 6.89 -21.19 6.15
CA LEU A 549 6.94 -20.34 7.36
C LEU A 549 7.73 -21.01 8.49
N VAL A 550 7.52 -22.31 8.73
CA VAL A 550 8.27 -23.07 9.76
C VAL A 550 9.77 -23.04 9.46
N LYS A 551 10.17 -23.20 8.19
CA LYS A 551 11.58 -23.08 7.78
C LYS A 551 12.14 -21.71 8.14
N TYR A 552 11.47 -20.63 7.71
CA TYR A 552 11.90 -19.25 7.97
C TYR A 552 12.03 -18.95 9.48
N TYR A 553 11.04 -19.31 10.29
CA TYR A 553 11.07 -19.01 11.73
C TYR A 553 12.10 -19.84 12.51
N ARG A 554 12.44 -21.05 12.05
CA ARG A 554 13.57 -21.83 12.60
C ARG A 554 14.92 -21.24 12.23
N GLU A 555 15.10 -20.82 10.98
CA GLU A 555 16.31 -20.14 10.52
C GLU A 555 16.54 -18.84 11.30
N LEU A 556 15.49 -18.04 11.51
CA LEU A 556 15.54 -16.82 12.32
C LEU A 556 15.97 -17.11 13.77
N ALA A 557 15.35 -18.08 14.44
CA ALA A 557 15.72 -18.48 15.81
C ALA A 557 17.20 -18.93 15.90
N SER A 558 17.68 -19.69 14.91
CA SER A 558 19.08 -20.14 14.89
C SER A 558 20.09 -19.00 14.72
N GLN A 559 19.70 -17.86 14.13
CA GLN A 559 20.54 -16.66 14.00
C GLN A 559 20.54 -15.80 15.26
N GLU A 560 19.44 -15.80 16.03
CA GLU A 560 19.33 -15.15 17.34
C GLU A 560 20.14 -15.89 18.44
N GLU A 561 20.33 -17.21 18.29
CA GLU A 561 21.05 -18.04 19.27
C GLU A 561 22.58 -17.99 19.17
N GLN A 562 23.16 -17.50 18.05
CA GLN A 562 24.61 -17.45 17.87
C GLN A 562 25.30 -16.42 18.80
N PRO A 563 26.44 -16.77 19.44
CA PRO A 563 27.05 -15.94 20.47
C PRO A 563 27.50 -14.54 19.99
N ASN A 564 28.00 -14.42 18.74
CA ASN A 564 28.39 -13.11 18.17
C ASN A 564 27.22 -12.13 17.99
N ASN A 565 25.98 -12.61 17.90
CA ASN A 565 24.80 -11.74 17.77
C ASN A 565 24.23 -11.30 19.12
N ARG A 566 24.64 -11.88 20.25
CA ARG A 566 24.08 -11.52 21.56
C ARG A 566 24.46 -10.12 22.04
N GLU A 567 25.66 -9.64 21.71
CA GLU A 567 26.06 -8.26 22.00
C GLU A 567 25.32 -7.23 21.11
N VAL A 568 25.06 -7.58 19.84
CA VAL A 568 24.29 -6.72 18.92
C VAL A 568 22.80 -6.72 19.27
N ALA A 569 22.22 -7.87 19.57
CA ALA A 569 20.80 -7.99 19.94
C ALA A 569 20.48 -7.37 21.32
N ALA A 570 21.48 -7.20 22.20
CA ALA A 570 21.33 -6.47 23.46
C ALA A 570 21.27 -4.94 23.25
N ALA A 571 21.83 -4.42 22.15
CA ALA A 571 21.82 -3.00 21.81
C ALA A 571 20.59 -2.55 21.00
N VAL A 572 19.75 -3.49 20.55
CA VAL A 572 18.58 -3.25 19.67
C VAL A 572 17.25 -3.61 20.35
N ARG A 573 17.24 -3.77 21.68
CA ARG A 573 16.00 -3.86 22.47
C ARG A 573 15.73 -2.52 23.17
N PRO A 574 14.52 -1.94 23.05
CA PRO A 574 14.06 -0.93 24.00
C PRO A 574 13.77 -1.55 25.38
#